data_AF-A0A3N5B1M5-F1
#
_entry.id   AF-A0A3N5B1M5-F1
#
_cell.length_a   1.000
_cell.length_b   1.000
_cell.length_c   1.000
_cell.angle_alpha   90.00
_cell.angle_beta   90.00
_cell.angle_gamma   90.00
#
_symmetry.space_group_name_H-M   'P 1'
#
loop_
_entity.id
_entity.type
_entity.pdbx_description
1 polymer ?
#
loop_
_entity_poly.entity_id
_entity_poly.type
_entity_poly.pdbx_seq_one_letter_code
_entity_poly.pdbx_strand_id
1 'polypeptide(L)'
;MCLLARGCVLRTDQALRFFDTETYGYKRLEVLQRRGCLRRFARYLQVTAKGLRLLNVDGPVLRLRQDWEWEHRARIADVYFALSNWQFQFALEVKRCNRDIYRNARFDAVISKDGRSLALYLVGEVRNSTLASLKRDWSALRAWGLSGAVVLCRHEAALSSFDAPDLLKDLNLSRLFVLPYPQGVTILNNIDRLHLEAAKLFPGFAFCPRPFADLERGSTFVTVLITNDLIKRRLLQGYIDHVREKEGRRNVIVCLESQKARFAELFPGVEIVTVSDPVTQKKGDVARAPA
;
A
#
# COMPACT_ATOMS: atom_id res chain seq x y z
N MET A 1 5.61 -1.32 22.72
CA MET A 1 4.82 -0.06 22.60
C MET A 1 3.38 -0.41 22.23
N CYS A 2 2.35 0.20 22.85
CA CYS A 2 0.94 -0.12 22.60
C CYS A 2 0.50 0.32 21.19
N LEU A 3 -0.15 -0.56 20.41
CA LEU A 3 -0.55 -0.28 19.02
C LEU A 3 -1.49 0.93 18.92
N LEU A 4 -2.48 1.04 19.82
CA LEU A 4 -3.42 2.18 19.85
C LEU A 4 -2.71 3.52 20.06
N ALA A 5 -1.58 3.54 20.78
CA ALA A 5 -0.79 4.75 21.03
C ALA A 5 -0.09 5.28 19.77
N ARG A 6 0.17 4.40 18.80
CA ARG A 6 0.74 4.72 17.48
C ARG A 6 -0.25 5.45 16.57
N GLY A 7 -1.46 5.75 17.08
CA GLY A 7 -2.44 6.57 16.39
C GLY A 7 -3.38 5.80 15.47
N CYS A 8 -3.56 4.50 15.74
CA CYS A 8 -4.54 3.67 15.06
C CYS A 8 -5.90 3.66 15.79
N VAL A 9 -6.90 3.12 15.10
CA VAL A 9 -8.15 2.64 15.70
C VAL A 9 -8.18 1.14 15.48
N LEU A 10 -8.62 0.40 16.50
CA LEU A 10 -8.81 -1.05 16.39
C LEU A 10 -10.29 -1.39 16.56
N ARG A 11 -10.79 -2.37 15.83
CA ARG A 11 -12.00 -3.09 16.24
C ARG A 11 -11.69 -3.96 17.45
N THR A 12 -12.71 -4.30 18.22
CA THR A 12 -12.55 -5.18 19.38
C THR A 12 -11.91 -6.52 18.98
N ASP A 13 -12.33 -7.16 17.89
CA ASP A 13 -11.75 -8.42 17.41
C ASP A 13 -10.26 -8.30 17.08
N GLN A 14 -9.83 -7.15 16.56
CA GLN A 14 -8.42 -6.86 16.30
C GLN A 14 -7.62 -6.66 17.59
N ALA A 15 -8.18 -5.94 18.56
CA ALA A 15 -7.52 -5.72 19.85
C ALA A 15 -7.39 -7.01 20.67
N LEU A 16 -8.37 -7.91 20.56
CA LEU A 16 -8.34 -9.20 21.27
C LEU A 16 -7.20 -10.12 20.82
N ARG A 17 -6.64 -9.92 19.62
CA ARG A 17 -5.46 -10.68 19.13
C ARG A 17 -4.20 -10.49 19.97
N PHE A 18 -4.17 -9.46 20.83
CA PHE A 18 -3.04 -9.20 21.74
C PHE A 18 -3.19 -9.87 23.10
N PHE A 19 -4.25 -10.64 23.33
CA PHE A 19 -4.52 -11.30 24.59
C PHE A 19 -4.63 -12.81 24.38
N ASP A 20 -4.18 -13.59 25.36
CA ASP A 20 -4.17 -15.05 25.29
C ASP A 20 -5.58 -15.66 25.23
N THR A 21 -6.53 -15.00 25.89
CA THR A 21 -7.95 -15.40 25.90
C THR A 21 -8.85 -14.21 25.69
N GLU A 22 -9.97 -14.42 24.99
CA GLU A 22 -10.96 -13.36 24.74
C GLU A 22 -11.54 -12.81 26.05
N THR A 23 -11.90 -13.68 26.98
CA THR A 23 -12.46 -13.29 28.29
C THR A 23 -11.52 -12.37 29.06
N TYR A 24 -10.22 -12.68 29.08
CA TYR A 24 -9.22 -11.83 29.70
C TYR A 24 -9.09 -10.49 28.96
N GLY A 25 -9.04 -10.53 27.62
CA GLY A 25 -8.97 -9.33 26.80
C GLY A 25 -10.13 -8.38 27.02
N TYR A 26 -11.37 -8.88 27.03
CA TYR A 26 -12.57 -8.08 27.32
C TYR A 26 -12.49 -7.40 28.69
N LYS A 27 -12.15 -8.15 29.76
CA LYS A 27 -12.00 -7.60 31.11
C LYS A 27 -10.93 -6.51 31.16
N ARG A 28 -9.79 -6.70 30.49
CA ARG A 28 -8.71 -5.69 30.44
C ARG A 28 -9.12 -4.44 29.68
N LEU A 29 -9.79 -4.58 28.53
CA LEU A 29 -10.30 -3.45 27.76
C LEU A 29 -11.31 -2.63 28.57
N GLU A 30 -12.19 -3.30 29.32
CA GLU A 30 -13.16 -2.65 30.20
C GLU A 30 -12.47 -1.86 31.32
N VAL A 31 -11.46 -2.43 31.99
CA VAL A 31 -10.68 -1.72 33.01
C VAL A 31 -10.01 -0.47 32.44
N LEU A 32 -9.41 -0.57 31.25
CA LEU A 32 -8.76 0.57 30.59
C LEU A 32 -9.77 1.65 30.18
N GLN A 33 -10.98 1.26 29.78
CA GLN A 33 -12.08 2.19 29.51
C GLN A 33 -12.56 2.89 30.78
N ARG A 34 -12.80 2.14 31.88
CA ARG A 34 -13.20 2.70 33.18
C ARG A 34 -12.15 3.68 33.74
N ARG A 35 -10.86 3.40 33.50
CA ARG A 35 -9.76 4.31 33.86
C ARG A 35 -9.62 5.53 32.95
N GLY A 36 -10.42 5.61 31.87
CA GLY A 36 -10.40 6.70 30.91
C GLY A 36 -9.19 6.68 29.98
N CYS A 37 -8.45 5.56 29.89
CA CYS A 37 -7.30 5.41 29.01
C CYS A 37 -7.70 5.07 27.57
N LEU A 38 -8.86 4.42 27.41
CA LEU A 38 -9.45 4.07 26.12
C LEU A 38 -10.83 4.70 25.99
N ARG A 39 -11.16 5.11 24.76
CA ARG A 39 -12.50 5.47 24.32
C ARG A 39 -13.01 4.35 23.43
N ARG A 40 -14.25 3.93 23.68
CA ARG A 40 -14.98 2.99 22.84
C ARG A 40 -16.09 3.72 22.09
N PHE A 41 -16.24 3.42 20.81
CA PHE A 41 -17.36 3.86 19.98
C PHE A 41 -17.87 2.64 19.21
N ALA A 42 -19.06 2.15 19.56
CA ALA A 42 -19.57 0.86 19.10
C ALA A 42 -18.53 -0.27 19.26
N ARG A 43 -18.03 -0.82 18.15
CA ARG A 43 -17.02 -1.89 18.10
C ARG A 43 -15.58 -1.39 18.00
N TYR A 44 -15.35 -0.08 18.00
CA TYR A 44 -14.04 0.52 17.79
C TYR A 44 -13.44 1.04 19.09
N LEU A 45 -12.13 0.96 19.17
CA LEU A 45 -11.30 1.32 20.30
C LEU A 45 -10.25 2.33 19.86
N GLN A 46 -10.06 3.37 20.66
CA GLN A 46 -9.08 4.42 20.45
C GLN A 46 -8.46 4.82 21.78
N VAL A 47 -7.17 5.15 21.78
CA VAL A 47 -6.50 5.71 22.95
C VAL A 47 -6.96 7.14 23.23
N THR A 48 -7.14 7.49 24.51
CA THR A 48 -7.45 8.87 24.92
C THR A 48 -6.19 9.68 25.18
N ALA A 49 -6.33 11.00 25.37
CA ALA A 49 -5.19 11.84 25.77
C ALA A 49 -4.61 11.41 27.14
N LYS A 50 -5.46 10.92 28.05
CA LYS A 50 -5.00 10.31 29.30
C LYS A 50 -4.19 9.05 29.06
N GLY A 51 -4.65 8.17 28.17
CA GLY A 51 -3.92 6.96 27.77
C GLY A 51 -2.56 7.26 27.16
N LEU A 52 -2.46 8.26 26.27
CA LEU A 52 -1.18 8.67 25.67
C LEU A 52 -0.20 9.20 26.72
N ARG A 53 -0.66 10.06 27.64
CA ARG A 53 0.18 10.59 28.74
C ARG A 53 0.75 9.49 29.62
N LEU A 54 -0.04 8.48 29.95
CA LEU A 54 0.43 7.33 30.73
C LEU A 54 1.48 6.47 29.99
N LEU A 55 1.52 6.56 28.67
CA LEU A 55 2.50 5.87 27.83
C LEU A 55 3.69 6.76 27.44
N ASN A 56 3.79 7.98 28.00
CA ASN A 56 4.79 9.00 27.64
C ASN A 56 4.85 9.25 26.13
N VAL A 57 3.69 9.27 25.46
CA VAL A 57 3.57 9.60 24.04
C VAL A 57 3.04 11.01 23.89
N ASP A 58 3.89 11.90 23.38
CA ASP A 58 3.51 13.28 23.11
C ASP A 58 2.73 13.42 21.80
N GLY A 59 1.86 14.42 21.77
CA GLY A 59 1.12 14.83 20.58
C GLY A 59 -0.39 14.55 20.64
N PRO A 60 -1.12 14.97 19.59
CA PRO A 60 -2.57 14.95 19.60
C PRO A 60 -3.12 13.53 19.46
N VAL A 61 -4.25 13.26 20.13
CA VAL A 61 -5.10 12.12 19.79
C VAL A 61 -5.75 12.31 18.43
N LEU A 62 -6.01 11.20 17.73
CA LEU A 62 -6.75 11.22 16.49
C LEU A 62 -8.20 11.70 16.76
N ARG A 63 -8.64 12.75 16.09
CA ARG A 63 -10.01 13.26 16.22
C ARG A 63 -10.86 12.69 15.10
N LEU A 64 -11.76 11.79 15.45
CA LEU A 64 -12.71 11.17 14.54
C LEU A 64 -14.13 11.67 14.85
N ARG A 65 -14.86 12.06 13.81
CA ARG A 65 -16.19 12.64 13.89
C ARG A 65 -17.24 11.77 13.23
N GLN A 66 -16.91 11.09 12.13
CA GLN A 66 -17.86 10.36 11.32
C GLN A 66 -17.57 8.85 11.37
N ASP A 67 -18.63 8.03 11.34
CA ASP A 67 -18.54 6.57 11.48
C ASP A 67 -17.61 5.91 10.44
N TRP A 68 -17.62 6.42 9.21
CA TRP A 68 -16.75 5.92 8.15
C TRP A 68 -15.27 6.17 8.45
N GLU A 69 -14.91 7.20 9.22
CA GLU A 69 -13.52 7.46 9.58
C GLU A 69 -13.01 6.40 10.58
N TRP A 70 -13.87 5.94 11.50
CA TRP A 70 -13.56 4.85 12.43
C TRP A 70 -13.34 3.54 11.69
N GLU A 71 -14.27 3.19 10.80
CA GLU A 71 -14.17 1.98 9.97
C GLU A 71 -12.94 2.04 9.05
N HIS A 72 -12.67 3.19 8.42
CA HIS A 72 -11.49 3.39 7.59
C HIS A 72 -10.20 3.14 8.38
N ARG A 73 -10.05 3.78 9.55
CA ARG A 73 -8.86 3.63 10.40
C ARG A 73 -8.69 2.20 10.93
N ALA A 74 -9.78 1.53 11.24
CA ALA A 74 -9.74 0.12 11.63
C ALA A 74 -9.33 -0.80 10.47
N ARG A 75 -9.70 -0.49 9.22
CA ARG A 75 -9.21 -1.24 8.05
C ARG A 75 -7.72 -1.04 7.81
N ILE A 76 -7.16 0.12 8.13
CA ILE A 76 -5.69 0.31 8.09
C ILE A 76 -5.01 -0.65 9.07
N ALA A 77 -5.62 -0.93 10.22
CA ALA A 77 -5.09 -1.95 11.12
C ALA A 77 -5.15 -3.36 10.51
N ASP A 78 -6.15 -3.69 9.68
CA ASP A 78 -6.15 -4.96 8.92
C ASP A 78 -4.94 -5.05 7.98
N VAL A 79 -4.60 -3.95 7.30
CA VAL A 79 -3.39 -3.85 6.47
C VAL A 79 -2.13 -4.06 7.31
N TYR A 80 -2.04 -3.42 8.48
CA TYR A 80 -0.93 -3.60 9.43
C TYR A 80 -0.75 -5.07 9.84
N PHE A 81 -1.83 -5.77 10.18
CA PHE A 81 -1.75 -7.18 10.58
C PHE A 81 -1.43 -8.11 9.41
N ALA A 82 -1.82 -7.75 8.19
CA ALA A 82 -1.62 -8.57 7.01
C ALA A 82 -0.24 -8.37 6.36
N LEU A 83 0.39 -7.20 6.51
CA LEU A 83 1.75 -6.95 6.02
C LEU A 83 2.78 -7.55 6.99
N SER A 84 3.42 -8.66 6.59
CA SER A 84 4.38 -9.38 7.45
C SER A 84 5.83 -9.00 7.17
N ASN A 85 6.15 -8.66 5.91
CA ASN A 85 7.53 -8.47 5.44
C ASN A 85 7.92 -6.99 5.32
N TRP A 86 7.17 -6.11 5.99
CA TRP A 86 7.31 -4.66 5.89
C TRP A 86 7.32 -4.03 7.27
N GLN A 87 8.20 -3.06 7.48
CA GLN A 87 8.07 -2.16 8.62
C GLN A 87 6.88 -1.24 8.37
N PHE A 88 5.94 -1.19 9.30
CA PHE A 88 4.72 -0.40 9.15
C PHE A 88 4.64 0.66 10.23
N GLN A 89 4.44 1.92 9.84
CA GLN A 89 4.21 3.05 10.74
C GLN A 89 2.89 3.73 10.38
N PHE A 90 2.03 3.98 11.36
CA PHE A 90 0.77 4.67 11.10
C PHE A 90 1.02 6.15 10.80
N ALA A 91 0.20 6.76 9.95
CA ALA A 91 0.43 8.14 9.54
C ALA A 91 0.49 9.14 10.72
N LEU A 92 -0.30 8.93 11.77
CA LEU A 92 -0.25 9.82 12.93
C LEU A 92 1.06 9.67 13.72
N GLU A 93 1.60 8.47 13.84
CA GLU A 93 2.93 8.22 14.41
C GLU A 93 4.01 8.96 13.61
N VAL A 94 4.01 8.81 12.29
CA VAL A 94 4.99 9.49 11.42
C VAL A 94 4.89 11.01 11.52
N LYS A 95 3.66 11.56 11.49
CA LYS A 95 3.42 13.02 11.57
C LYS A 95 3.73 13.63 12.94
N ARG A 96 3.76 12.84 14.02
CA ARG A 96 4.20 13.32 15.33
C ARG A 96 5.72 13.49 15.36
N CYS A 97 6.44 12.61 14.68
CA CYS A 97 7.91 12.62 14.65
C CYS A 97 8.49 13.53 13.56
N ASN A 98 7.76 13.78 12.47
CA ASN A 98 8.23 14.57 11.34
C ASN A 98 7.35 15.81 11.13
N ARG A 99 7.94 17.00 11.35
CA ARG A 99 7.26 18.30 11.23
C ARG A 99 7.12 18.80 9.78
N ASP A 100 7.89 18.25 8.85
CA ASP A 100 7.87 18.63 7.44
C ASP A 100 6.67 18.03 6.70
N ILE A 101 6.06 16.99 7.28
CA ILE A 101 4.85 16.38 6.74
C ILE A 101 3.65 17.25 7.05
N TYR A 102 2.88 17.59 6.01
CA TYR A 102 1.64 18.33 6.20
C TYR A 102 0.69 17.59 7.14
N ARG A 103 0.15 18.31 8.12
CA ARG A 103 -0.80 17.74 9.09
C ARG A 103 -2.01 17.10 8.40
N ASN A 104 -2.46 17.70 7.29
CA ASN A 104 -3.58 17.26 6.48
C ASN A 104 -3.20 16.29 5.33
N ALA A 105 -1.95 15.82 5.25
CA ALA A 105 -1.57 14.78 4.29
C ALA A 105 -2.47 13.55 4.46
N ARG A 106 -2.85 12.89 3.38
CA ARG A 106 -3.89 11.86 3.38
C ARG A 106 -3.38 10.43 3.49
N PHE A 107 -2.07 10.19 3.42
CA PHE A 107 -1.53 8.84 3.59
C PHE A 107 -1.96 8.27 4.95
N ASP A 108 -2.18 6.97 4.98
CA ASP A 108 -2.68 6.24 6.13
C ASP A 108 -1.55 5.59 6.94
N ALA A 109 -0.46 5.26 6.25
CA ALA A 109 0.74 4.69 6.84
C ALA A 109 1.97 4.96 5.97
N VAL A 110 3.13 4.70 6.53
CA VAL A 110 4.38 4.52 5.79
C VAL A 110 4.79 3.06 5.94
N ILE A 111 5.10 2.42 4.83
CA ILE A 111 5.68 1.08 4.81
C ILE A 111 7.12 1.16 4.34
N SER A 112 8.02 0.41 4.98
CA SER A 112 9.43 0.43 4.65
C SER A 112 10.03 -0.96 4.53
N LYS A 113 10.92 -1.13 3.56
CA LYS A 113 11.69 -2.36 3.33
C LYS A 113 12.99 -2.02 2.62
N ASP A 114 14.10 -2.64 3.03
CA ASP A 114 15.44 -2.47 2.42
C ASP A 114 15.85 -1.00 2.23
N GLY A 115 15.62 -0.18 3.27
CA GLY A 115 15.95 1.26 3.26
C GLY A 115 15.04 2.13 2.38
N ARG A 116 13.98 1.58 1.79
CA ARG A 116 13.01 2.32 0.98
C ARG A 116 11.69 2.46 1.73
N SER A 117 11.21 3.69 1.83
CA SER A 117 9.93 4.01 2.47
C SER A 117 8.92 4.48 1.43
N LEU A 118 7.69 3.99 1.52
CA LEU A 118 6.56 4.31 0.64
C LEU A 118 5.38 4.80 1.47
N ALA A 119 4.71 5.85 1.01
CA ALA A 119 3.42 6.27 1.56
C ALA A 119 2.33 5.28 1.15
N LEU A 120 1.61 4.72 2.11
CA LEU A 120 0.48 3.83 1.88
C LEU A 120 -0.84 4.58 2.04
N TYR A 121 -1.72 4.42 1.06
CA TYR A 121 -3.07 4.97 1.03
C TYR A 121 -4.05 3.80 0.89
N LEU A 122 -5.07 3.74 1.73
CA LEU A 122 -6.24 2.89 1.45
C LEU A 122 -7.34 3.80 0.90
N VAL A 123 -7.88 3.48 -0.27
CA VAL A 123 -8.85 4.37 -0.93
C VAL A 123 -10.14 3.60 -1.20
N GLY A 124 -11.24 4.22 -0.79
CA GLY A 124 -12.59 3.79 -1.14
C GLY A 124 -13.00 4.40 -2.47
N GLU A 125 -14.03 5.23 -2.45
CA GLU A 125 -14.47 6.00 -3.62
C GLU A 125 -13.43 7.08 -3.99
N VAL A 126 -13.11 7.19 -5.28
CA VAL A 126 -12.16 8.17 -5.80
C VAL A 126 -12.92 9.23 -6.59
N ARG A 127 -13.00 10.43 -6.01
CA ARG A 127 -13.54 11.63 -6.67
C ARG A 127 -12.41 12.52 -7.17
N ASN A 128 -12.70 13.49 -8.02
CA ASN A 128 -11.71 14.48 -8.48
C ASN A 128 -11.03 15.21 -7.32
N SER A 129 -11.75 15.53 -6.25
CA SER A 129 -11.18 16.14 -5.04
C SER A 129 -10.25 15.19 -4.28
N THR A 130 -10.54 13.89 -4.28
CA THR A 130 -9.65 12.84 -3.75
C THR A 130 -8.36 12.80 -4.57
N LEU A 131 -8.46 12.73 -5.90
CA LEU A 131 -7.30 12.72 -6.80
C LEU A 131 -6.44 13.98 -6.65
N ALA A 132 -7.06 15.16 -6.61
CA ALA A 132 -6.35 16.43 -6.41
C ALA A 132 -5.58 16.45 -5.07
N SER A 133 -6.18 15.91 -4.01
CA SER A 133 -5.52 15.79 -2.71
C SER A 133 -4.35 14.80 -2.74
N LEU A 134 -4.54 13.64 -3.40
CA LEU A 134 -3.48 12.65 -3.57
C LEU A 134 -2.31 13.20 -4.38
N LYS A 135 -2.58 13.90 -5.50
CA LYS A 135 -1.55 14.57 -6.31
C LYS A 135 -0.72 15.56 -5.49
N ARG A 136 -1.38 16.32 -4.60
CA ARG A 136 -0.69 17.25 -3.70
C ARG A 136 0.27 16.51 -2.76
N ASP A 137 -0.19 15.42 -2.14
CA ASP A 137 0.68 14.61 -1.26
C ASP A 137 1.84 13.99 -2.04
N TRP A 138 1.54 13.40 -3.20
CA TRP A 138 2.51 12.78 -4.09
C TRP A 138 3.63 13.73 -4.51
N SER A 139 3.29 14.98 -4.83
CA SER A 139 4.27 16.02 -5.17
C SER A 139 5.22 16.34 -4.01
N ALA A 140 4.81 16.08 -2.77
CA ALA A 140 5.60 16.36 -1.57
C ALA A 140 6.35 15.13 -1.00
N LEU A 141 6.08 13.91 -1.51
CA LEU A 141 6.64 12.67 -0.94
C LEU A 141 8.16 12.67 -0.85
N ARG A 142 8.85 13.17 -1.90
CA ARG A 142 10.31 13.23 -1.91
C ARG A 142 10.85 14.16 -0.80
N ALA A 143 10.20 15.29 -0.57
CA ALA A 143 10.56 16.21 0.51
C ALA A 143 10.32 15.59 1.90
N TRP A 144 9.37 14.64 2.01
CA TRP A 144 9.14 13.86 3.23
C TRP A 144 10.06 12.65 3.38
N GLY A 145 11.05 12.46 2.48
CA GLY A 145 11.96 11.32 2.49
C GLY A 145 11.31 10.01 2.02
N LEU A 146 10.18 10.07 1.31
CA LEU A 146 9.45 8.91 0.82
C LEU A 146 9.74 8.70 -0.68
N SER A 147 10.12 7.49 -1.03
CA SER A 147 10.55 7.07 -2.37
C SER A 147 9.41 6.81 -3.36
N GLY A 148 8.16 6.94 -2.92
CA GLY A 148 6.98 6.66 -3.74
C GLY A 148 5.76 6.35 -2.89
N ALA A 149 4.74 5.83 -3.55
CA ALA A 149 3.47 5.52 -2.92
C ALA A 149 2.90 4.16 -3.34
N VAL A 150 2.08 3.63 -2.44
CA VAL A 150 1.23 2.46 -2.64
C VAL A 150 -0.21 2.88 -2.39
N VAL A 151 -1.08 2.64 -3.35
CA VAL A 151 -2.50 2.93 -3.29
C VAL A 151 -3.26 1.61 -3.33
N LEU A 152 -3.88 1.26 -2.21
CA LEU A 152 -4.72 0.09 -2.05
C LEU A 152 -6.19 0.49 -2.33
N CYS A 153 -6.73 0.07 -3.47
CA CYS A 153 -8.07 0.42 -3.93
C CYS A 153 -9.09 -0.62 -3.48
N ARG A 154 -10.08 -0.21 -2.67
CA ARG A 154 -11.11 -1.11 -2.11
C ARG A 154 -12.11 -1.64 -3.15
N HIS A 155 -12.22 -0.97 -4.28
CA HIS A 155 -13.18 -1.27 -5.33
C HIS A 155 -12.51 -1.12 -6.69
N GLU A 156 -12.97 -1.89 -7.68
CA GLU A 156 -12.45 -1.84 -9.05
C GLU A 156 -12.62 -0.45 -9.68
N ALA A 157 -13.77 0.21 -9.48
CA ALA A 157 -13.99 1.58 -9.95
C ALA A 157 -12.95 2.58 -9.42
N ALA A 158 -12.49 2.39 -8.19
CA ALA A 158 -11.42 3.22 -7.61
C ALA A 158 -10.09 2.96 -8.32
N LEU A 159 -9.81 1.71 -8.67
CA LEU A 159 -8.61 1.31 -9.40
C LEU A 159 -8.58 1.88 -10.83
N SER A 160 -9.71 1.90 -11.53
CA SER A 160 -9.82 2.50 -12.89
C SER A 160 -9.71 4.02 -12.87
N SER A 161 -10.05 4.68 -11.75
CA SER A 161 -9.90 6.13 -11.60
C SER A 161 -8.45 6.61 -11.72
N PHE A 162 -7.47 5.70 -11.64
CA PHE A 162 -6.05 6.02 -11.78
C PHE A 162 -5.49 5.83 -13.21
N ASP A 163 -6.30 5.39 -14.17
CA ASP A 163 -5.87 5.27 -15.58
C ASP A 163 -5.99 6.60 -16.36
N ALA A 164 -6.36 7.70 -15.69
CA ALA A 164 -6.50 9.00 -16.32
C ALA A 164 -5.14 9.49 -16.93
N PRO A 165 -5.11 9.92 -18.21
CA PRO A 165 -3.86 10.29 -18.90
C PRO A 165 -3.03 11.36 -18.18
N ASP A 166 -3.70 12.38 -17.64
CA ASP A 166 -3.07 13.50 -16.96
C ASP A 166 -2.84 13.26 -15.45
N LEU A 167 -3.09 12.06 -14.94
CA LEU A 167 -2.90 11.79 -13.51
C LEU A 167 -1.45 12.05 -13.09
N LEU A 168 -0.51 11.60 -13.90
CA LEU A 168 0.92 11.61 -13.57
C LEU A 168 1.66 12.83 -14.08
N LYS A 169 0.96 13.73 -14.80
CA LYS A 169 1.54 14.97 -15.28
C LYS A 169 2.05 15.78 -14.09
N ASP A 170 3.26 16.31 -14.22
CA ASP A 170 3.94 17.13 -13.21
C ASP A 170 4.30 16.42 -11.89
N LEU A 171 4.06 15.10 -11.78
CA LEU A 171 4.49 14.31 -10.63
C LEU A 171 5.91 13.79 -10.83
N ASN A 172 6.81 14.18 -9.93
CA ASN A 172 8.18 13.66 -9.87
C ASN A 172 8.27 12.50 -8.86
N LEU A 173 7.55 11.42 -9.14
CA LEU A 173 7.60 10.19 -8.37
C LEU A 173 8.48 9.14 -9.06
N SER A 174 9.29 8.43 -8.29
CA SER A 174 10.00 7.25 -8.79
C SER A 174 9.09 6.05 -8.96
N ARG A 175 8.07 5.88 -8.11
CA ARG A 175 7.17 4.70 -8.10
C ARG A 175 5.78 5.07 -7.58
N LEU A 176 4.75 4.53 -8.22
CA LEU A 176 3.37 4.63 -7.76
C LEU A 176 2.64 3.31 -8.02
N PHE A 177 2.57 2.45 -7.00
CA PHE A 177 1.88 1.16 -7.09
C PHE A 177 0.40 1.37 -6.84
N VAL A 178 -0.47 0.94 -7.75
CA VAL A 178 -1.91 1.00 -7.55
C VAL A 178 -2.49 -0.40 -7.63
N LEU A 179 -2.92 -0.92 -6.49
CA LEU A 179 -3.26 -2.33 -6.31
C LEU A 179 -4.68 -2.48 -5.75
N PRO A 180 -5.41 -3.55 -6.11
CA PRO A 180 -6.69 -3.87 -5.47
C PRO A 180 -6.49 -4.21 -3.98
N TYR A 181 -7.48 -3.93 -3.12
CA TYR A 181 -7.50 -4.35 -1.72
C TYR A 181 -8.58 -5.42 -1.51
N PRO A 182 -8.28 -6.56 -0.84
CA PRO A 182 -7.06 -6.83 -0.07
C PRO A 182 -5.88 -7.44 -0.83
N GLN A 183 -6.05 -7.87 -2.08
CA GLN A 183 -5.06 -8.68 -2.83
C GLN A 183 -3.69 -7.98 -2.96
N GLY A 184 -3.67 -6.66 -3.05
CA GLY A 184 -2.47 -5.84 -3.09
C GLY A 184 -1.56 -6.03 -1.88
N VAL A 185 -2.12 -6.33 -0.70
CA VAL A 185 -1.30 -6.67 0.48
C VAL A 185 -0.57 -7.98 0.26
N THR A 186 -1.24 -8.99 -0.31
CA THR A 186 -0.63 -10.27 -0.69
C THR A 186 0.48 -10.06 -1.71
N ILE A 187 0.26 -9.22 -2.72
CA ILE A 187 1.28 -8.87 -3.73
C ILE A 187 2.50 -8.23 -3.07
N LEU A 188 2.29 -7.26 -2.18
CA LEU A 188 3.38 -6.57 -1.47
C LEU A 188 4.20 -7.52 -0.59
N ASN A 189 3.56 -8.48 0.09
CA ASN A 189 4.26 -9.47 0.90
C ASN A 189 5.13 -10.43 0.06
N ASN A 190 4.72 -10.69 -1.18
CA ASN A 190 5.37 -11.64 -2.07
C ASN A 190 6.19 -10.96 -3.18
N ILE A 191 6.38 -9.64 -3.12
CA ILE A 191 6.94 -8.85 -4.23
C ILE A 191 8.29 -9.37 -4.72
N ASP A 192 9.23 -9.70 -3.83
CA ASP A 192 10.55 -10.22 -4.22
C ASP A 192 10.45 -11.58 -4.88
N ARG A 193 9.62 -12.48 -4.32
CA ARG A 193 9.37 -13.81 -4.88
C ARG A 193 8.77 -13.70 -6.27
N LEU A 194 7.77 -12.83 -6.44
CA LEU A 194 7.11 -12.61 -7.73
C LEU A 194 8.08 -12.02 -8.76
N HIS A 195 8.96 -11.09 -8.36
CA HIS A 195 10.02 -10.60 -9.24
C HIS A 195 11.03 -11.69 -9.61
N LEU A 196 11.38 -12.58 -8.68
CA LEU A 196 12.26 -13.71 -8.96
C LEU A 196 11.61 -14.72 -9.92
N GLU A 197 10.33 -15.03 -9.73
CA GLU A 197 9.55 -15.87 -10.65
C GLU A 197 9.47 -15.24 -12.04
N ALA A 198 9.22 -13.94 -12.14
CA ALA A 198 9.26 -13.22 -13.41
C ALA A 198 10.62 -13.30 -14.09
N ALA A 199 11.72 -13.13 -13.36
CA ALA A 199 13.08 -13.22 -13.91
C ALA A 199 13.42 -14.63 -14.44
N LYS A 200 12.94 -15.70 -13.78
CA LYS A 200 13.15 -17.09 -14.20
C LYS A 200 12.54 -17.41 -15.57
N LEU A 201 11.52 -16.68 -16.00
CA LEU A 201 10.91 -16.86 -17.33
C LEU A 201 11.82 -16.39 -18.47
N PHE A 202 12.85 -15.61 -18.17
CA PHE A 202 13.74 -14.99 -19.17
C PHE A 202 15.21 -15.33 -18.92
N PRO A 203 15.62 -16.61 -19.01
CA PRO A 203 17.00 -17.00 -18.79
C PRO A 203 17.95 -16.34 -19.80
N GLY A 204 19.06 -15.79 -19.30
CA GLY A 204 20.07 -15.10 -20.11
C GLY A 204 19.70 -13.67 -20.51
N PHE A 205 18.59 -13.12 -20.02
CA PHE A 205 18.35 -11.68 -20.10
C PHE A 205 19.17 -10.95 -19.02
N ALA A 206 19.69 -9.77 -19.37
CA ALA A 206 20.44 -8.92 -18.45
C ALA A 206 19.53 -7.81 -17.89
N PHE A 207 19.94 -7.19 -16.78
CA PHE A 207 19.27 -6.00 -16.27
C PHE A 207 19.31 -4.87 -17.30
N CYS A 208 18.17 -4.21 -17.53
CA CYS A 208 18.09 -3.07 -18.44
C CYS A 208 18.17 -1.74 -17.66
N PRO A 209 19.05 -0.81 -18.03
CA PRO A 209 19.12 0.50 -17.38
C PRO A 209 17.99 1.46 -17.81
N ARG A 210 17.19 1.09 -18.83
CA ARG A 210 16.08 1.92 -19.31
C ARG A 210 14.97 1.95 -18.26
N PRO A 211 14.42 3.13 -17.90
CA PRO A 211 13.49 3.23 -16.77
C PRO A 211 12.12 2.59 -17.00
N PHE A 212 11.78 2.26 -18.26
CA PHE A 212 10.55 1.55 -18.61
C PHE A 212 10.70 0.03 -18.60
N ALA A 213 11.91 -0.53 -18.61
CA ALA A 213 12.17 -1.96 -18.73
C ALA A 213 12.97 -2.47 -17.51
N ASP A 214 12.82 -3.75 -17.20
CA ASP A 214 13.56 -4.40 -16.11
C ASP A 214 14.67 -5.30 -16.67
N LEU A 215 14.43 -5.95 -17.81
CA LEU A 215 15.39 -6.85 -18.46
C LEU A 215 15.50 -6.58 -19.96
N GLU A 216 16.63 -6.92 -20.55
CA GLU A 216 16.84 -6.87 -22.00
C GLU A 216 17.69 -8.03 -22.51
N ARG A 217 17.44 -8.41 -23.78
CA ARG A 217 18.30 -9.31 -24.54
C ARG A 217 18.12 -9.06 -26.04
N GLY A 218 19.20 -8.73 -26.73
CA GLY A 218 19.16 -8.46 -28.17
C GLY A 218 18.17 -7.35 -28.51
N SER A 219 17.13 -7.68 -29.27
CA SER A 219 16.07 -6.75 -29.69
C SER A 219 14.81 -6.80 -28.83
N THR A 220 14.84 -7.41 -27.64
CA THR A 220 13.68 -7.55 -26.76
C THR A 220 13.89 -6.87 -25.41
N PHE A 221 12.92 -6.04 -25.02
CA PHE A 221 12.79 -5.49 -23.68
C PHE A 221 11.68 -6.21 -22.90
N VAL A 222 11.91 -6.45 -21.62
CA VAL A 222 10.93 -7.04 -20.69
C VAL A 222 10.60 -6.05 -19.60
N THR A 223 9.31 -5.80 -19.38
CA THR A 223 8.79 -4.87 -18.39
C THR A 223 7.93 -5.60 -17.37
N VAL A 224 8.32 -5.59 -16.10
CA VAL A 224 7.57 -6.25 -15.01
C VAL A 224 6.59 -5.26 -14.38
N LEU A 225 5.29 -5.53 -14.55
CA LEU A 225 4.15 -4.71 -14.11
C LEU A 225 3.27 -5.40 -13.04
N ILE A 226 3.81 -6.39 -12.33
CA ILE A 226 3.12 -7.12 -11.24
C ILE A 226 2.53 -6.17 -10.17
N THR A 227 3.23 -5.08 -9.87
CA THR A 227 2.79 -4.06 -8.89
C THR A 227 1.88 -2.98 -9.48
N ASN A 228 1.54 -3.07 -10.76
CA ASN A 228 0.83 -2.04 -11.51
C ASN A 228 1.43 -0.63 -11.25
N ASP A 229 2.75 -0.51 -11.40
CA ASP A 229 3.46 0.76 -11.22
C ASP A 229 3.09 1.74 -12.35
N LEU A 230 2.31 2.77 -12.01
CA LEU A 230 1.82 3.73 -12.99
C LEU A 230 2.92 4.58 -13.60
N ILE A 231 4.02 4.84 -12.86
CA ILE A 231 5.17 5.59 -13.40
C ILE A 231 5.82 4.78 -14.51
N LYS A 232 6.08 3.49 -14.25
CA LYS A 232 6.67 2.58 -15.23
C LYS A 232 5.76 2.38 -16.44
N ARG A 233 4.44 2.21 -16.22
CA ARG A 233 3.43 2.13 -17.29
C ARG A 233 3.48 3.34 -18.22
N ARG A 234 3.52 4.56 -17.67
CA ARG A 234 3.62 5.79 -18.48
C ARG A 234 4.89 5.82 -19.32
N LEU A 235 6.02 5.44 -18.73
CA LEU A 235 7.30 5.43 -19.44
C LEU A 235 7.31 4.38 -20.57
N LEU A 236 6.73 3.20 -20.32
CA LEU A 236 6.56 2.17 -21.34
C LEU A 236 5.65 2.65 -22.48
N GLN A 237 4.51 3.26 -22.14
CA GLN A 237 3.58 3.81 -23.13
C GLN A 237 4.27 4.86 -24.00
N GLY A 238 4.99 5.81 -23.40
CA GLY A 238 5.73 6.82 -24.15
C GLY A 238 6.82 6.23 -25.06
N TYR A 239 7.46 5.13 -24.65
CA TYR A 239 8.40 4.41 -25.53
C TYR A 239 7.68 3.72 -26.69
N ILE A 240 6.56 3.04 -26.43
CA ILE A 240 5.76 2.35 -27.44
C ILE A 240 5.26 3.34 -28.50
N ASP A 241 4.74 4.49 -28.07
CA ASP A 241 4.08 5.46 -28.95
C ASP A 241 5.05 6.27 -29.80
N HIS A 242 6.30 6.46 -29.36
CA HIS A 242 7.20 7.43 -29.97
C HIS A 242 8.55 6.87 -30.44
N VAL A 243 8.98 5.72 -29.92
CA VAL A 243 10.35 5.23 -30.09
C VAL A 243 10.41 3.80 -30.65
N ARG A 244 9.48 2.93 -30.26
CA ARG A 244 9.52 1.49 -30.57
C ARG A 244 9.71 1.17 -32.05
N GLU A 245 8.99 1.86 -32.93
CA GLU A 245 9.07 1.63 -34.38
C GLU A 245 10.47 1.94 -34.93
N LYS A 246 11.10 3.01 -34.44
CA LYS A 246 12.44 3.44 -34.86
C LYS A 246 13.53 2.48 -34.38
N GLU A 247 13.39 1.96 -33.16
CA GLU A 247 14.37 1.01 -32.61
C GLU A 247 14.16 -0.42 -33.13
N GLY A 248 12.99 -0.74 -33.71
CA GLY A 248 12.68 -2.08 -34.20
C GLY A 248 12.68 -3.16 -33.11
N ARG A 249 12.57 -2.75 -31.84
CA ARG A 249 12.66 -3.64 -30.68
C ARG A 249 11.28 -4.10 -30.21
N ARG A 250 11.20 -5.36 -29.80
CA ARG A 250 10.01 -5.98 -29.20
C ARG A 250 9.92 -5.67 -27.72
N ASN A 251 8.70 -5.64 -27.19
CA ASN A 251 8.43 -5.44 -25.77
C ASN A 251 7.58 -6.59 -25.28
N VAL A 252 7.90 -7.08 -24.10
CA VAL A 252 7.14 -8.10 -23.37
C VAL A 252 6.76 -7.52 -22.01
N ILE A 253 5.49 -7.62 -21.64
CA ILE A 253 5.00 -7.25 -20.30
C ILE A 253 4.86 -8.51 -19.48
N VAL A 254 5.38 -8.48 -18.25
CA VAL A 254 5.17 -9.53 -17.25
C VAL A 254 4.22 -9.01 -16.18
N CYS A 255 3.09 -9.67 -15.99
CA CYS A 255 2.09 -9.32 -14.98
C CYS A 255 1.53 -10.56 -14.27
N LEU A 256 0.64 -10.36 -13.31
CA LEU A 256 -0.12 -11.46 -12.72
C LEU A 256 -1.18 -11.98 -13.71
N GLU A 257 -1.58 -13.24 -13.58
CA GLU A 257 -2.66 -13.84 -14.37
C GLU A 257 -3.94 -12.99 -14.30
N SER A 258 -4.33 -12.56 -13.09
CA SER A 258 -5.49 -11.68 -12.84
C SER A 258 -5.41 -10.32 -13.53
N GLN A 259 -4.22 -9.87 -13.93
CA GLN A 259 -3.99 -8.56 -14.55
C GLN A 259 -3.93 -8.64 -16.09
N LYS A 260 -3.85 -9.85 -16.66
CA LYS A 260 -3.60 -10.08 -18.10
C LYS A 260 -4.58 -9.34 -19.00
N ALA A 261 -5.89 -9.49 -18.74
CA ALA A 261 -6.93 -8.90 -19.58
C ALA A 261 -6.81 -7.38 -19.66
N ARG A 262 -6.60 -6.73 -18.51
CA ARG A 262 -6.44 -5.27 -18.43
C ARG A 262 -5.17 -4.78 -19.13
N PHE A 263 -4.05 -5.47 -18.96
CA PHE A 263 -2.82 -5.06 -19.66
C PHE A 263 -2.89 -5.31 -21.17
N ALA A 264 -3.64 -6.32 -21.62
CA ALA A 264 -3.88 -6.55 -23.05
C ALA A 264 -4.70 -5.41 -23.68
N GLU A 265 -5.67 -4.87 -22.93
CA GLU A 265 -6.44 -3.70 -23.33
C GLU A 265 -5.61 -2.42 -23.36
N LEU A 266 -4.78 -2.20 -22.32
CA LEU A 266 -3.95 -1.00 -22.21
C LEU A 266 -2.79 -0.96 -23.20
N PHE A 267 -2.22 -2.11 -23.57
CA PHE A 267 -1.06 -2.22 -24.44
C PHE A 267 -1.34 -3.16 -25.62
N PRO A 268 -2.22 -2.78 -26.55
CA PRO A 268 -2.59 -3.64 -27.67
C PRO A 268 -1.37 -3.99 -28.53
N GLY A 269 -1.25 -5.27 -28.88
CA GLY A 269 -0.15 -5.79 -29.70
C GLY A 269 1.19 -5.96 -28.97
N VAL A 270 1.25 -5.73 -27.65
CA VAL A 270 2.41 -6.08 -26.82
C VAL A 270 2.25 -7.51 -26.30
N GLU A 271 3.31 -8.30 -26.33
CA GLU A 271 3.30 -9.66 -25.78
C GLU A 271 3.15 -9.62 -24.25
N ILE A 272 2.24 -10.44 -23.71
CA ILE A 272 1.99 -10.51 -22.27
C ILE A 272 2.28 -11.92 -21.78
N VAL A 273 3.22 -12.01 -20.85
CA VAL A 273 3.58 -13.22 -20.12
C VAL A 273 3.09 -13.07 -18.68
N THR A 274 2.53 -14.14 -18.13
CA THR A 274 1.96 -14.10 -16.78
C THR A 274 2.75 -14.94 -15.79
N VAL A 275 2.81 -14.46 -14.56
CA VAL A 275 3.15 -15.26 -13.37
C VAL A 275 1.89 -15.50 -12.56
N SER A 276 1.81 -16.64 -11.87
CA SER A 276 0.62 -17.00 -11.10
C SER A 276 0.35 -16.02 -9.96
N ASP A 277 -0.93 -15.76 -9.72
CA ASP A 277 -1.33 -14.91 -8.61
C ASP A 277 -0.88 -15.51 -7.27
N PRO A 278 -0.33 -14.70 -6.35
CA PRO A 278 0.02 -15.20 -5.04
C PRO A 278 -1.26 -15.62 -4.32
N VAL A 279 -1.28 -16.85 -3.79
CA VAL A 279 -2.44 -17.37 -3.06
C VAL A 279 -2.75 -16.43 -1.92
N THR A 280 -3.95 -15.85 -1.93
CA THR A 280 -4.44 -15.08 -0.79
C THR A 280 -4.63 -16.09 0.32
N GLN A 281 -3.83 -16.02 1.38
CA GLN A 281 -4.08 -16.82 2.57
C GLN A 281 -5.51 -16.53 3.02
N LYS A 282 -6.41 -17.50 2.84
CA LYS A 282 -7.74 -17.44 3.43
C LYS A 282 -7.57 -17.28 4.93
N LYS A 283 -8.41 -16.47 5.58
CA LYS A 283 -8.57 -16.49 7.04
C LYS A 283 -8.91 -17.93 7.45
N GLY A 284 -7.90 -18.63 7.96
CA GLY A 284 -7.96 -19.99 8.46
C GLY A 284 -6.55 -20.37 8.83
N ASP A 285 -6.34 -20.70 10.10
CA ASP A 285 -5.06 -21.14 10.68
C ASP A 285 -4.03 -20.03 10.97
N VAL A 286 -4.37 -19.20 11.96
CA VAL A 286 -3.34 -18.84 12.94
C VAL A 286 -3.05 -20.13 13.71
N ALA A 287 -2.06 -20.88 13.23
CA ALA A 287 -1.44 -21.93 14.02
C ALA A 287 -1.03 -21.31 15.37
N ARG A 288 -1.61 -21.83 16.45
CA ARG A 288 -1.11 -21.60 17.80
C ARG A 288 0.38 -21.99 17.79
N ALA A 289 1.26 -21.05 18.09
CA ALA A 289 2.63 -21.40 18.44
C ALA A 289 2.61 -22.36 19.63
N PRO A 290 3.47 -23.40 19.66
CA PRO A 290 3.51 -24.34 20.76
C PRO A 290 4.00 -23.66 22.05
N ALA A 291 3.54 -24.25 23.16
CA ALA A 291 3.57 -23.82 24.56
C ALA A 291 4.83 -23.11 25.07
#